data_AF-A0A835BWL7-F1
#
_entry.id   AF-A0A835BWL7-F1
#
_cell.length_a   1.000
_cell.length_b   1.000
_cell.length_c   1.000
_cell.angle_alpha   90.00
_cell.angle_beta   90.00
_cell.angle_gamma   90.00
#
_symmetry.space_group_name_H-M   'P 1'
#
loop_
_entity.id
_entity.type
_entity.pdbx_description
1 polymer ?
#
loop_
_entity_poly.entity_id
_entity_poly.type
_entity_poly.pdbx_seq_one_letter_code
_entity_poly.pdbx_strand_id
1 'polypeptide(L)'
;MVEMLDKLTKSQEAIVRDLGLGPILALKCTDIPTPLVLLLATYYDPASRSVKLPNGASFRIDAITSHLVLGIPYGGIKVPTKSSNRAKAVILKDTNQSNQAAKLNDLMSMINRNLEGDKFARIFMLIVLGIFLCPSSSSRVSHRYYEAISVVSNIKTYDWSSAVADCMHNGILSFHSNTCKGNITGKATLSGCSSF
;
A
#
# COMPACT_ATOMS: atom_id res chain seq x y z
N MET A 1 4.77 -10.12 -5.00
CA MET A 1 3.42 -9.62 -5.35
C MET A 1 2.93 -10.25 -6.64
N VAL A 2 3.66 -10.09 -7.75
CA VAL A 2 3.31 -10.65 -9.07
C VAL A 2 3.02 -12.16 -8.99
N GLU A 3 3.90 -12.94 -8.36
CA GLU A 3 3.68 -14.40 -8.19
C GLU A 3 2.39 -14.78 -7.45
N MET A 4 1.88 -13.90 -6.57
CA MET A 4 0.61 -14.12 -5.88
C MET A 4 -0.56 -13.83 -6.82
N LEU A 5 -0.46 -12.77 -7.63
CA LEU A 5 -1.48 -12.39 -8.60
C LEU A 5 -1.68 -13.48 -9.67
N ASP A 6 -0.59 -14.09 -10.15
CA ASP A 6 -0.64 -15.17 -11.15
C ASP A 6 -1.33 -16.45 -10.65
N LYS A 7 -1.50 -16.61 -9.33
CA LYS A 7 -2.12 -17.78 -8.70
C LYS A 7 -3.60 -17.57 -8.38
N LEU A 8 -4.13 -16.38 -8.59
CA LEU A 8 -5.53 -16.07 -8.29
C LEU A 8 -6.48 -16.84 -9.21
N THR A 9 -7.61 -17.25 -8.67
CA THR A 9 -8.69 -17.83 -9.47
C THR A 9 -9.50 -16.74 -10.16
N LYS A 10 -10.27 -17.08 -11.19
CA LYS A 10 -11.18 -16.11 -11.85
C LYS A 10 -12.17 -15.46 -10.87
N SER A 11 -12.63 -16.20 -9.86
CA SER A 11 -13.51 -15.69 -8.82
C SER A 11 -12.78 -14.65 -7.94
N GLN A 12 -11.55 -14.95 -7.55
CA GLN A 12 -10.70 -14.02 -6.79
C GLN A 12 -10.37 -12.76 -7.60
N GLU A 13 -10.04 -12.89 -8.89
CA GLU A 13 -9.83 -11.74 -9.77
C GLU A 13 -11.08 -10.86 -9.88
N ALA A 14 -12.28 -11.46 -9.98
CA ALA A 14 -13.53 -10.70 -9.99
C ALA A 14 -13.69 -9.88 -8.70
N ILE A 15 -13.40 -10.47 -7.53
CA ILE A 15 -13.40 -9.74 -6.26
C ILE A 15 -12.40 -8.57 -6.32
N VAL A 16 -11.17 -8.77 -6.81
CA VAL A 16 -10.17 -7.69 -6.92
C VAL A 16 -10.69 -6.54 -7.80
N ARG A 17 -11.39 -6.84 -8.89
CA ARG A 17 -12.04 -5.83 -9.75
C ARG A 17 -13.15 -5.09 -9.01
N ASP A 18 -13.97 -5.81 -8.24
CA ASP A 18 -15.05 -5.22 -7.44
C ASP A 18 -14.54 -4.33 -6.30
N LEU A 19 -13.32 -4.57 -5.80
CA LEU A 19 -12.64 -3.68 -4.86
C LEU A 19 -12.15 -2.37 -5.51
N GLY A 20 -12.23 -2.24 -6.84
CA GLY A 20 -11.67 -1.13 -7.59
C GLY A 20 -10.17 -1.24 -7.83
N LEU A 21 -9.58 -2.43 -7.66
CA LEU A 21 -8.15 -2.70 -7.84
C LEU A 21 -7.85 -3.54 -9.08
N GLY A 22 -8.79 -3.62 -10.02
CA GLY A 22 -8.65 -4.39 -11.25
C GLY A 22 -7.34 -4.15 -12.02
N PRO A 23 -6.85 -2.91 -12.17
CA PRO A 23 -5.59 -2.63 -12.86
C PRO A 23 -4.35 -3.28 -12.22
N ILE A 24 -4.37 -3.54 -10.91
CA ILE A 24 -3.26 -4.22 -10.21
C ILE A 24 -3.06 -5.65 -10.74
N LEU A 25 -4.12 -6.30 -11.25
CA LEU A 25 -4.01 -7.65 -11.85
C LEU A 25 -3.11 -7.69 -13.09
N ALA A 26 -2.88 -6.55 -13.75
CA ALA A 26 -1.99 -6.45 -14.91
C ALA A 26 -0.54 -6.08 -14.53
N LEU A 27 -0.22 -5.97 -13.23
CA LEU A 27 1.10 -5.58 -12.76
C LEU A 27 2.15 -6.65 -13.09
N LYS A 28 3.17 -6.26 -13.86
CA LYS A 28 4.32 -7.12 -14.20
C LYS A 28 5.63 -6.69 -13.54
N CYS A 29 5.58 -5.66 -12.70
CA CYS A 29 6.76 -5.13 -12.03
C CYS A 29 7.14 -6.04 -10.86
N THR A 30 8.28 -6.72 -10.98
CA THR A 30 8.84 -7.57 -9.91
C THR A 30 9.73 -6.77 -8.98
N ASP A 31 10.49 -5.81 -9.53
CA ASP A 31 11.52 -5.08 -8.83
C ASP A 31 11.53 -3.61 -9.23
N ILE A 32 11.78 -2.73 -8.26
CA ILE A 32 12.00 -1.31 -8.48
C ILE A 32 13.45 -1.00 -8.08
N PRO A 33 14.29 -0.47 -8.98
CA PRO A 33 15.67 -0.17 -8.65
C PRO A 33 15.76 0.85 -7.50
N THR A 34 16.27 0.42 -6.33
CA THR A 34 16.47 1.28 -5.16
C THR A 34 17.22 2.58 -5.47
N PRO A 35 18.29 2.60 -6.28
CA PRO A 35 18.97 3.85 -6.64
C PRO A 35 18.07 4.87 -7.33
N LEU A 36 17.14 4.41 -8.18
CA LEU A 36 16.19 5.30 -8.86
C LEU A 36 15.21 5.90 -7.84
N VAL A 37 14.67 5.08 -6.94
CA VAL A 37 13.74 5.55 -5.89
C VAL A 37 14.41 6.60 -5.00
N LEU A 38 15.65 6.35 -4.58
CA LEU A 38 16.43 7.29 -3.78
C LEU A 38 16.70 8.58 -4.55
N LEU A 39 17.07 8.50 -5.83
CA LEU A 39 17.29 9.68 -6.67
C LEU A 39 16.01 10.53 -6.79
N LEU A 40 14.86 9.91 -7.07
CA LEU A 40 13.58 10.61 -7.13
C LEU A 40 13.22 11.25 -5.79
N ALA A 41 13.49 10.58 -4.67
CA ALA A 41 13.30 11.14 -3.34
C ALA A 41 14.22 12.35 -3.10
N THR A 42 15.46 12.36 -3.58
CA THR A 42 16.36 13.55 -3.46
C THR A 42 15.86 14.77 -4.23
N TYR A 43 15.16 14.56 -5.35
CA TYR A 43 14.59 15.61 -6.18
C TYR A 43 13.16 16.01 -5.77
N TYR A 44 12.62 15.41 -4.72
CA TYR A 44 11.28 15.71 -4.25
C TYR A 44 11.25 17.03 -3.48
N ASP A 45 10.35 17.92 -3.88
CA ASP A 45 10.01 19.15 -3.16
C ASP A 45 8.73 18.93 -2.34
N PRO A 46 8.82 18.89 -1.00
CA PRO A 46 7.66 18.67 -0.15
C PRO A 46 6.59 19.76 -0.23
N ALA A 47 6.97 21.02 -0.50
CA ALA A 47 6.03 22.13 -0.52
C ALA A 47 5.05 22.02 -1.70
N SER A 48 5.56 21.63 -2.86
CA SER A 48 4.76 21.44 -4.08
C SER A 48 4.31 19.98 -4.30
N ARG A 49 4.69 19.06 -3.40
CA ARG A 49 4.52 17.60 -3.52
C ARG A 49 4.97 17.05 -4.88
N SER A 50 6.05 17.57 -5.43
CA SER A 50 6.47 17.28 -6.80
C SER A 50 7.94 16.88 -6.86
N VAL A 51 8.28 15.97 -7.79
CA VAL A 51 9.67 15.67 -8.13
C VAL A 51 10.13 16.68 -9.19
N LYS A 52 11.23 17.40 -8.93
CA LYS A 52 11.81 18.41 -9.82
C LYS A 52 13.13 17.90 -10.38
N LEU A 53 13.13 17.49 -11.65
CA LEU A 53 14.30 16.93 -12.32
C LEU A 53 15.30 18.04 -12.72
N PRO A 54 16.60 17.74 -12.82
CA PRO A 54 17.62 18.73 -13.17
C PRO A 54 17.45 19.40 -14.54
N ASN A 55 16.74 18.74 -15.47
CA ASN A 55 16.45 19.28 -16.80
C ASN A 55 15.24 20.25 -16.82
N GLY A 56 14.70 20.62 -15.65
CA GLY A 56 13.54 21.50 -15.51
C GLY A 56 12.19 20.79 -15.61
N ALA A 57 12.15 19.50 -15.97
CA ALA A 57 10.91 18.73 -15.96
C ALA A 57 10.44 18.47 -14.52
N SER A 58 9.12 18.41 -14.31
CA SER A 58 8.56 18.08 -13.00
C SER A 58 7.27 17.30 -13.12
N PHE A 59 6.98 16.51 -12.10
CA PHE A 59 5.69 15.83 -11.97
C PHE A 59 5.27 15.79 -10.51
N ARG A 60 3.96 15.91 -10.28
CA ARG A 60 3.37 15.91 -8.94
C ARG A 60 3.02 14.49 -8.49
N ILE A 61 3.27 14.20 -7.22
CA ILE A 61 2.78 13.01 -6.54
C ILE A 61 1.57 13.42 -5.71
N ASP A 62 0.39 13.34 -6.32
CA ASP A 62 -0.91 13.59 -5.69
C ASP A 62 -1.91 12.49 -6.01
N ALA A 63 -3.13 12.64 -5.50
CA ALA A 63 -4.19 11.65 -5.67
C ALA A 63 -4.53 11.39 -7.14
N ILE A 64 -4.52 12.41 -8.00
CA ILE A 64 -4.83 12.22 -9.43
C ILE A 64 -3.71 11.40 -10.09
N THR A 65 -2.44 11.73 -9.82
CA THR A 65 -1.33 10.94 -10.33
C THR A 65 -1.38 9.50 -9.82
N SER A 66 -1.67 9.29 -8.53
CA SER A 66 -1.81 7.94 -7.97
C SER A 66 -2.92 7.14 -8.65
N HIS A 67 -4.06 7.77 -8.96
CA HIS A 67 -5.14 7.14 -9.71
C HIS A 67 -4.70 6.75 -11.12
N LEU A 68 -4.11 7.66 -11.87
CA LEU A 68 -3.72 7.44 -13.27
C LEU A 68 -2.65 6.35 -13.40
N VAL A 69 -1.70 6.29 -12.45
CA VAL A 69 -0.60 5.32 -12.48
C VAL A 69 -1.02 3.95 -11.96
N LEU A 70 -1.77 3.89 -10.86
CA LEU A 70 -2.08 2.64 -10.15
C LEU A 70 -3.47 2.08 -10.49
N GLY A 71 -4.35 2.91 -11.06
CA GLY A 71 -5.73 2.53 -11.38
C GLY A 71 -6.58 2.24 -10.15
N ILE A 72 -6.26 2.84 -9.00
CA ILE A 72 -6.96 2.65 -7.71
C ILE A 72 -8.06 3.71 -7.52
N PRO A 73 -9.07 3.49 -6.66
CA PRO A 73 -10.18 4.44 -6.53
C PRO A 73 -9.74 5.86 -6.15
N TYR A 74 -10.38 6.85 -6.78
CA TYR A 74 -10.10 8.28 -6.60
C TYR A 74 -11.37 9.02 -6.22
N GLY A 75 -11.27 9.91 -5.22
CA GLY A 75 -12.40 10.62 -4.66
C GLY A 75 -13.29 9.74 -3.78
N GLY A 76 -14.50 10.22 -3.47
CA GLY A 76 -15.41 9.54 -2.56
C GLY A 76 -15.09 9.81 -1.09
N ILE A 77 -15.19 8.79 -0.24
CA ILE A 77 -15.07 8.93 1.21
C ILE A 77 -13.60 8.90 1.61
N LYS A 78 -13.16 9.80 2.50
CA LYS A 78 -11.81 9.75 3.04
C LYS A 78 -11.55 8.40 3.75
N VAL A 79 -10.45 7.74 3.40
CA VAL A 79 -10.05 6.46 4.03
C VAL A 79 -9.91 6.66 5.55
N PRO A 80 -10.68 5.93 6.39
CA PRO A 80 -10.52 6.00 7.84
C PRO A 80 -9.18 5.38 8.24
N THR A 81 -8.39 6.12 9.02
CA THR A 81 -7.06 5.69 9.50
C THR A 81 -7.03 5.30 10.98
N LYS A 82 -8.19 5.27 11.64
CA LYS A 82 -8.38 4.84 13.02
C LYS A 82 -9.32 3.64 13.01
N SER A 83 -8.96 2.62 13.78
CA SER A 83 -9.67 1.33 13.74
C SER A 83 -10.46 1.08 15.01
N SER A 84 -11.76 0.85 14.84
CA SER A 84 -12.66 0.46 15.91
C SER A 84 -12.34 -0.95 16.43
N ASN A 85 -12.81 -1.26 17.65
CA ASN A 85 -12.67 -2.61 18.20
C ASN A 85 -13.43 -3.65 17.36
N ARG A 86 -14.54 -3.26 16.73
CA ARG A 86 -15.29 -4.10 15.79
C ARG A 86 -14.46 -4.44 14.56
N ALA A 87 -13.86 -3.45 13.90
CA ALA A 87 -13.02 -3.68 12.73
C ALA A 87 -11.81 -4.57 13.08
N LYS A 88 -11.16 -4.30 14.24
CA LYS A 88 -10.08 -5.16 14.74
C LYS A 88 -10.54 -6.60 14.95
N ALA A 89 -11.69 -6.84 15.58
CA ALA A 89 -12.20 -8.18 15.82
C ALA A 89 -12.47 -8.96 14.51
N VAL A 90 -13.03 -8.29 13.50
CA VAL A 90 -13.25 -8.90 12.17
C VAL A 90 -11.93 -9.30 11.53
N ILE A 91 -10.95 -8.40 11.50
CA ILE A 91 -9.66 -8.67 10.86
C ILE A 91 -8.85 -9.73 11.62
N LEU A 92 -8.84 -9.69 12.94
CA LEU A 92 -8.15 -10.69 13.77
C LEU A 92 -8.75 -12.08 13.54
N LYS A 93 -10.08 -12.20 13.50
CA LYS A 93 -10.77 -13.46 13.17
C LYS A 93 -10.37 -13.98 11.79
N ASP A 94 -10.37 -13.11 10.78
CA ASP A 94 -10.06 -13.54 9.41
C ASP A 94 -8.60 -13.92 9.22
N THR A 95 -7.69 -13.28 9.96
CA THR A 95 -6.24 -13.54 9.90
C THR A 95 -5.78 -14.61 10.90
N ASN A 96 -6.72 -15.29 11.57
CA ASN A 96 -6.46 -16.28 12.61
C ASN A 96 -5.53 -15.76 13.73
N GLN A 97 -5.64 -14.47 14.07
CA GLN A 97 -4.90 -13.83 15.14
C GLN A 97 -5.80 -13.60 16.35
N SER A 98 -5.20 -13.56 17.55
CA SER A 98 -5.93 -13.33 18.81
C SER A 98 -5.81 -11.89 19.31
N ASN A 99 -4.61 -11.30 19.27
CA ASN A 99 -4.33 -10.00 19.89
C ASN A 99 -3.37 -9.10 19.09
N GLN A 100 -2.71 -9.64 18.08
CA GLN A 100 -1.64 -8.96 17.35
C GLN A 100 -1.94 -8.88 15.85
N ALA A 101 -1.35 -7.88 15.19
CA ALA A 101 -1.41 -7.78 13.73
C ALA A 101 -0.70 -8.98 13.07
N ALA A 102 -1.30 -9.51 12.02
CA ALA A 102 -0.74 -10.61 11.24
C ALA A 102 0.59 -10.21 10.58
N LYS A 103 1.52 -11.18 10.49
CA LYS A 103 2.73 -11.00 9.68
C LYS A 103 2.36 -11.07 8.21
N LEU A 104 3.07 -10.32 7.38
CA LEU A 104 2.84 -10.30 5.94
C LEU A 104 2.99 -11.69 5.30
N ASN A 105 4.04 -12.44 5.68
CA ASN A 105 4.26 -13.80 5.15
C ASN A 105 3.13 -14.77 5.52
N ASP A 106 2.55 -14.61 6.71
CA ASP A 106 1.41 -15.42 7.15
C ASP A 106 0.19 -15.09 6.28
N LEU A 107 -0.05 -13.81 5.96
CA LEU A 107 -1.14 -13.43 5.05
C LEU A 107 -0.93 -13.97 3.63
N MET A 108 0.30 -13.90 3.12
CA MET A 108 0.65 -14.44 1.79
C MET A 108 0.38 -15.94 1.71
N SER A 109 0.65 -16.71 2.78
CA SER A 109 0.38 -18.15 2.82
C SER A 109 -1.11 -18.50 2.95
N MET A 110 -1.94 -17.56 3.41
CA MET A 110 -3.39 -17.75 3.45
C MET A 110 -4.04 -17.70 2.06
N ILE A 111 -3.43 -17.02 1.08
CA ILE A 111 -3.95 -16.95 -0.29
C ILE A 111 -3.84 -18.33 -0.95
N ASN A 112 -4.98 -18.98 -1.13
CA ASN A 112 -5.12 -20.25 -1.83
C ASN A 112 -6.45 -20.27 -2.61
N ARG A 113 -6.65 -21.30 -3.44
CA ARG A 113 -7.83 -21.39 -4.33
C ARG A 113 -9.17 -21.47 -3.60
N ASN A 114 -9.19 -21.91 -2.34
CA ASN A 114 -10.40 -22.08 -1.53
C ASN A 114 -10.71 -20.83 -0.68
N LEU A 115 -9.83 -19.82 -0.67
CA LEU A 115 -10.05 -18.58 0.04
C LEU A 115 -10.95 -17.67 -0.81
N GLU A 116 -12.18 -17.45 -0.36
CA GLU A 116 -13.20 -16.77 -1.16
C GLU A 116 -13.91 -15.64 -0.40
N GLY A 117 -14.71 -14.89 -1.16
CA GLY A 117 -15.60 -13.85 -0.67
C GLY A 117 -14.92 -12.75 0.13
N ASP A 118 -15.63 -12.29 1.15
CA ASP A 118 -15.21 -11.18 2.00
C ASP A 118 -13.88 -11.42 2.73
N LYS A 119 -13.63 -12.68 3.12
CA LYS A 119 -12.37 -13.06 3.80
C LYS A 119 -11.18 -12.92 2.85
N PHE A 120 -11.34 -13.39 1.61
CA PHE A 120 -10.34 -13.17 0.56
C PHE A 120 -10.09 -11.67 0.34
N ALA A 121 -11.14 -10.88 0.16
CA ALA A 121 -11.03 -9.45 -0.09
C ALA A 121 -10.21 -8.74 1.00
N ARG A 122 -10.48 -9.03 2.28
CA ARG A 122 -9.77 -8.41 3.41
C ARG A 122 -8.30 -8.84 3.48
N ILE A 123 -8.00 -10.12 3.30
CA ILE A 123 -6.61 -10.62 3.31
C ILE A 123 -5.82 -10.04 2.13
N PHE A 124 -6.42 -10.04 0.93
CA PHE A 124 -5.82 -9.44 -0.26
C PHE A 124 -5.51 -7.96 -0.04
N MET A 125 -6.47 -7.18 0.50
CA MET A 125 -6.24 -5.77 0.81
C MET A 125 -5.12 -5.54 1.82
N LEU A 126 -5.04 -6.35 2.87
CA LEU A 126 -3.95 -6.25 3.86
C LEU A 126 -2.58 -6.46 3.20
N ILE A 127 -2.47 -7.45 2.32
CA ILE A 127 -1.25 -7.71 1.56
C ILE A 127 -0.91 -6.52 0.67
N VAL A 128 -1.86 -6.08 -0.17
CA VAL A 128 -1.67 -4.98 -1.12
C VAL A 128 -1.28 -3.68 -0.42
N LEU A 129 -1.92 -3.36 0.71
CA LEU A 129 -1.55 -2.22 1.54
C LEU A 129 -0.14 -2.38 2.14
N GLY A 130 0.20 -3.58 2.62
CA GLY A 130 1.46 -3.87 3.29
C GLY A 130 2.70 -3.89 2.39
N ILE A 131 2.54 -4.17 1.09
CA ILE A 131 3.68 -4.32 0.17
C ILE A 131 3.72 -3.32 -0.99
N PHE A 132 2.59 -2.71 -1.34
CA PHE A 132 2.48 -1.95 -2.58
C PHE A 132 1.92 -0.54 -2.38
N LEU A 133 0.73 -0.42 -1.79
CA LEU A 133 0.05 0.89 -1.71
C LEU A 133 0.59 1.78 -0.58
N CYS A 134 0.83 1.21 0.61
CA CYS A 134 1.37 1.95 1.76
C CYS A 134 2.36 1.05 2.53
N PRO A 135 3.43 0.59 1.86
CA PRO A 135 4.35 -0.36 2.47
C PRO A 135 5.01 0.24 3.71
N SER A 136 5.28 -0.63 4.68
CA SER A 136 5.92 -0.24 5.93
C SER A 136 7.15 -1.12 6.17
N SER A 137 8.13 -0.60 6.91
CA SER A 137 9.31 -1.39 7.30
C SER A 137 9.01 -2.46 8.35
N SER A 138 7.75 -2.60 8.80
CA SER A 138 7.33 -3.66 9.72
C SER A 138 7.03 -4.95 8.98
N SER A 139 7.40 -6.08 9.57
CA SER A 139 7.00 -7.41 9.08
C SER A 139 5.50 -7.71 9.31
N ARG A 140 4.79 -6.85 10.06
CA ARG A 140 3.36 -6.98 10.37
C ARG A 140 2.55 -5.87 9.70
N VAL A 141 1.39 -6.23 9.18
CA VAL A 141 0.52 -5.26 8.50
C VAL A 141 -0.16 -4.34 9.50
N SER A 142 0.00 -3.03 9.30
CA SER A 142 -0.54 -2.01 10.21
C SER A 142 -2.06 -2.13 10.38
N HIS A 143 -2.53 -1.90 11.61
CA HIS A 143 -3.95 -1.81 11.93
C HIS A 143 -4.62 -0.56 11.36
N ARG A 144 -3.84 0.39 10.80
CA ARG A 144 -4.28 1.72 10.33
C ARG A 144 -5.51 1.66 9.42
N TYR A 145 -5.61 0.65 8.56
CA TYR A 145 -6.66 0.56 7.54
C TYR A 145 -7.75 -0.48 7.84
N TYR A 146 -7.76 -1.08 9.04
CA TYR A 146 -8.72 -2.13 9.36
C TYR A 146 -10.17 -1.63 9.27
N GLU A 147 -10.43 -0.39 9.68
CA GLU A 147 -11.77 0.20 9.54
C GLU A 147 -12.23 0.23 8.08
N ALA A 148 -11.37 0.73 7.20
CA ALA A 148 -11.65 0.90 5.78
C ALA A 148 -11.95 -0.42 5.06
N ILE A 149 -11.30 -1.51 5.47
CA ILE A 149 -11.45 -2.81 4.80
C ILE A 149 -12.43 -3.74 5.51
N SER A 150 -12.93 -3.39 6.70
CA SER A 150 -13.79 -4.28 7.49
C SER A 150 -15.10 -4.64 6.78
N VAL A 151 -15.71 -3.67 6.10
CA VAL A 151 -16.92 -3.83 5.28
C VAL A 151 -16.53 -3.79 3.82
N VAL A 152 -16.50 -4.96 3.17
CA VAL A 152 -15.89 -5.14 1.85
C VAL A 152 -16.61 -4.33 0.76
N SER A 153 -17.93 -4.26 0.81
CA SER A 153 -18.74 -3.47 -0.15
C SER A 153 -18.40 -1.97 -0.16
N ASN A 154 -17.82 -1.45 0.92
CA ASN A 154 -17.42 -0.04 1.02
C ASN A 154 -16.01 0.21 0.47
N ILE A 155 -15.19 -0.81 0.25
CA ILE A 155 -13.76 -0.62 -0.08
C ILE A 155 -13.59 0.27 -1.32
N LYS A 156 -14.37 0.03 -2.38
CA LYS A 156 -14.27 0.82 -3.63
C LYS A 156 -14.75 2.27 -3.50
N THR A 157 -15.46 2.63 -2.42
CA THR A 157 -16.03 3.96 -2.24
C THR A 157 -15.09 4.93 -1.54
N TYR A 158 -13.95 4.44 -1.04
CA TYR A 158 -12.95 5.27 -0.40
C TYR A 158 -11.91 5.84 -1.38
N ASP A 159 -11.40 7.02 -1.04
CA ASP A 159 -10.33 7.70 -1.77
C ASP A 159 -8.96 7.08 -1.45
N TRP A 160 -8.70 5.90 -1.98
CA TRP A 160 -7.41 5.21 -1.83
C TRP A 160 -6.28 6.00 -2.49
N SER A 161 -6.57 6.71 -3.57
CA SER A 161 -5.60 7.55 -4.28
C SER A 161 -5.00 8.63 -3.37
N SER A 162 -5.84 9.37 -2.63
CA SER A 162 -5.34 10.33 -1.64
C SER A 162 -4.55 9.67 -0.51
N ALA A 163 -5.03 8.51 -0.01
CA ALA A 163 -4.34 7.79 1.06
C ALA A 163 -2.93 7.33 0.64
N VAL A 164 -2.78 6.84 -0.59
CA VAL A 164 -1.49 6.41 -1.16
C VAL A 164 -0.56 7.58 -1.40
N ALA A 165 -1.05 8.67 -2.00
CA ALA A 165 -0.26 9.90 -2.18
C ALA A 165 0.25 10.43 -0.84
N ASP A 166 -0.59 10.43 0.20
CA ASP A 166 -0.18 10.81 1.56
C ASP A 166 0.83 9.83 2.17
N CYS A 167 0.67 8.52 1.95
CA CYS A 167 1.67 7.52 2.37
C CYS A 167 3.04 7.81 1.74
N MET A 168 3.10 8.01 0.43
CA MET A 168 4.34 8.31 -0.29
C MET A 168 4.96 9.62 0.20
N HIS A 169 4.17 10.69 0.31
CA HIS A 169 4.64 11.98 0.81
C HIS A 169 5.26 11.88 2.21
N ASN A 170 4.56 11.21 3.13
CA ASN A 170 5.07 11.03 4.50
C ASN A 170 6.32 10.16 4.54
N GLY A 171 6.42 9.14 3.69
CA GLY A 171 7.62 8.31 3.55
C GLY A 171 8.84 9.11 3.09
N ILE A 172 8.67 9.98 2.08
CA ILE A 172 9.74 10.85 1.59
C ILE A 172 10.12 11.91 2.62
N LEU A 173 9.15 12.51 3.33
CA LEU A 173 9.43 13.44 4.42
C LEU A 173 10.25 12.78 5.54
N SER A 174 9.89 11.56 5.92
CA SER A 174 10.66 10.79 6.90
C SER A 174 12.09 10.56 6.40
N PHE A 175 12.27 10.20 5.13
CA PHE A 175 13.57 10.03 4.51
C PHE A 175 14.41 11.32 4.56
N HIS A 176 13.88 12.46 4.13
CA HIS A 176 14.58 13.75 4.21
C HIS A 176 14.98 14.10 5.64
N SER A 177 14.07 13.91 6.60
CA SER A 177 14.34 14.22 8.01
C SER A 177 15.46 13.35 8.61
N ASN A 178 15.58 12.10 8.17
CA ASN A 178 16.62 11.17 8.62
C ASN A 178 17.98 11.49 7.98
N THR A 179 17.99 11.91 6.70
CA THR A 179 19.20 12.33 6.00
C THR A 179 19.79 13.63 6.57
N CYS A 180 18.95 14.61 6.93
CA CYS A 180 19.41 15.87 7.54
C CYS A 180 20.02 15.70 8.94
N LYS A 181 19.69 14.61 9.67
CA LYS A 181 20.18 14.37 11.03
C LYS A 181 21.54 13.65 11.11
N GLY A 182 22.22 13.41 9.99
CA GLY A 182 23.60 12.91 9.99
C GLY A 182 23.79 11.46 10.42
N ASN A 183 22.78 10.58 10.27
CA ASN A 183 22.98 9.13 10.41
C ASN A 183 23.82 8.60 9.24
N ILE A 184 25.14 8.81 9.31
CA ILE A 184 26.14 8.39 8.29
C ILE A 184 26.45 6.88 8.42
N THR A 185 25.96 6.18 9.45
CA THR A 185 26.25 4.75 9.69
C THR A 185 25.10 3.79 9.41
N GLY A 186 23.92 4.28 9.02
CA GLY A 186 22.79 3.44 8.62
C GLY A 186 22.16 3.98 7.34
N LYS A 187 22.23 3.22 6.24
CA LYS A 187 21.57 3.53 4.96
C LYS A 187 20.21 4.19 5.22
N ALA A 188 20.05 5.46 4.85
CA ALA A 188 18.75 6.12 4.92
C ALA A 188 17.75 5.29 4.10
N THR A 189 16.78 4.67 4.77
CA THR A 189 15.77 3.82 4.12
C THR A 189 14.51 4.63 3.90
N LEU A 190 13.98 4.58 2.68
CA LEU A 190 12.61 5.00 2.43
C LEU A 190 11.70 3.97 3.10
N SER A 191 10.68 4.41 3.85
CA SER A 191 9.75 3.49 4.52
C SER A 191 9.15 2.49 3.51
N GLY A 192 9.32 1.19 3.76
CA GLY A 192 8.84 0.13 2.85
C GLY A 192 9.83 -0.30 1.76
N CYS A 193 10.94 0.40 1.54
CA CYS A 193 12.05 -0.07 0.70
C CYS A 193 13.05 -0.83 1.57
N SER A 194 12.68 -2.04 2.00
CA SER A 194 13.67 -2.97 2.54
C SER A 194 14.63 -3.36 1.42
N SER A 195 15.93 -3.39 1.70
CA SER A 195 16.92 -3.96 0.77
C SER A 195 16.56 -5.42 0.56
N PHE A 196 16.05 -5.76 -0.62
CA PHE A 196 16.01 -7.14 -1.11
C PHE A 196 17.45 -7.62 -1.33
#